data_AF-X6GTQ9-F1
#
_entry.id   AF-X6GTQ9-F1
#
_cell.length_a   1.000
_cell.length_b   1.000
_cell.length_c   1.000
_cell.angle_alpha   90.00
_cell.angle_beta   90.00
_cell.angle_gamma   90.00
#
_symmetry.space_group_name_H-M   'P 1'
#
loop_
_entity.id
_entity.type
_entity.pdbx_description
1 polymer ?
#
loop_
_entity_poly.entity_id
_entity_poly.type
_entity_poly.pdbx_seq_one_letter_code
_entity_poly.pdbx_strand_id
1 'polypeptide(L)' 'MKWSQVRLAAKCGLSEGTIGSFESGRRIPSSAKLAAIRRGLEAAGVVFIDQKVARTKSGPPRQTIGGT' A
#
# COMPACT_ATOMS: atom_id res chain seq x y z
N MET A 1 -12.02 6.26 -6.14
CA MET A 1 -11.14 5.07 -6.10
C MET A 1 -11.91 3.90 -6.66
N LYS A 2 -11.49 3.29 -7.79
CA LYS A 2 -12.25 2.17 -8.39
C LYS A 2 -11.35 1.02 -8.80
N TRP A 3 -10.61 0.47 -7.84
CA TRP A 3 -10.54 -1.00 -7.82
C TRP A 3 -11.82 -1.50 -7.18
N SER A 4 -12.58 -2.29 -7.92
CA SER A 4 -13.79 -2.93 -7.40
C SER A 4 -13.38 -3.88 -6.27
N GLN A 5 -14.01 -3.73 -5.09
CA GLN A 5 -13.82 -4.62 -3.93
C GLN A 5 -13.95 -6.09 -4.32
N VAL A 6 -14.86 -6.41 -5.26
CA VAL A 6 -15.03 -7.73 -5.88
C VAL A 6 -13.73 -8.27 -6.46
N ARG A 7 -13.00 -7.43 -7.22
CA ARG A 7 -11.78 -7.84 -7.92
C ARG A 7 -10.62 -8.07 -6.95
N LEU A 8 -10.51 -7.22 -5.92
CA LEU A 8 -9.51 -7.40 -4.88
C LEU A 8 -9.82 -8.62 -4.02
N ALA A 9 -11.08 -8.81 -3.63
CA ALA A 9 -11.56 -9.97 -2.91
C ALA A 9 -11.21 -11.28 -3.64
N ALA A 10 -11.52 -11.37 -4.94
CA ALA A 10 -11.17 -12.51 -5.79
C ALA A 10 -9.66 -12.77 -5.86
N LYS A 11 -8.84 -11.73 -6.04
CA LYS A 11 -7.37 -11.87 -6.06
C LYS A 11 -6.77 -12.30 -4.71
N CYS A 12 -7.37 -11.88 -3.61
CA CYS A 12 -6.90 -12.18 -2.26
C CYS A 12 -7.46 -13.50 -1.71
N GLY A 13 -8.43 -14.12 -2.38
CA GLY A 13 -9.15 -15.29 -1.85
C GLY A 13 -9.98 -14.95 -0.61
N LEU A 14 -10.50 -13.72 -0.52
CA LEU A 14 -11.28 -13.23 0.62
C LEU A 14 -12.69 -12.84 0.16
N SER A 15 -13.63 -12.77 1.10
CA SER A 15 -14.97 -12.24 0.82
C SER A 15 -14.96 -10.71 0.72
N GLU A 16 -15.84 -10.14 -0.10
CA GLU A 16 -16.00 -8.69 -0.26
C GLU A 16 -16.25 -7.98 1.08
N GLY A 17 -17.07 -8.55 1.96
CA GLY A 17 -17.30 -8.00 3.30
C GLY A 17 -16.05 -7.92 4.19
N THR A 18 -15.06 -8.81 3.97
CA THR A 18 -13.76 -8.75 4.66
C THR A 18 -12.94 -7.57 4.13
N ILE A 19 -12.91 -7.37 2.81
CA ILE A 19 -12.23 -6.22 2.18
C ILE A 19 -12.90 -4.90 2.59
N GLY A 20 -14.24 -4.82 2.54
CA GLY A 20 -14.96 -3.61 2.93
C GLY A 20 -14.80 -3.24 4.40
N SER A 21 -14.76 -4.22 5.30
CA SER A 21 -14.47 -3.99 6.72
C SER A 21 -13.04 -3.51 6.96
N PHE A 22 -12.08 -4.04 6.19
CA PHE A 22 -10.67 -3.63 6.22
C PHE A 22 -10.50 -2.20 5.70
N GLU A 23 -11.07 -1.86 4.54
CA GLU A 23 -10.99 -0.50 3.96
C GLU A 23 -11.70 0.55 4.81
N SER A 24 -12.79 0.18 5.48
CA SER A 24 -13.50 1.08 6.40
C SER A 24 -12.76 1.29 7.73
N GLY A 25 -11.65 0.56 7.99
CA GLY A 25 -10.95 0.56 9.28
C GLY A 25 -11.77 -0.02 10.43
N ARG A 26 -12.95 -0.60 10.14
CA ARG A 26 -13.92 -1.07 11.14
C ARG A 26 -13.41 -2.29 11.90
N ARG A 27 -12.52 -3.06 11.29
CA ARG A 27 -11.90 -4.26 11.88
C ARG A 27 -10.52 -4.49 11.31
N ILE A 28 -9.55 -4.78 12.17
CA ILE A 28 -8.23 -5.27 11.77
C ILE A 28 -8.34 -6.79 11.53
N PRO A 29 -8.09 -7.29 10.31
CA PRO A 29 -8.07 -8.71 10.00
C PRO A 29 -6.94 -9.43 10.76
N SER A 30 -7.00 -10.76 10.84
CA SER A 30 -5.87 -11.53 11.37
C SER A 30 -4.63 -11.39 10.46
N SER A 31 -3.46 -11.71 11.01
CA SER A 31 -2.17 -11.71 10.29
C SER A 31 -2.22 -12.50 8.98
N ALA A 32 -2.88 -13.66 8.96
CA ALA A 32 -3.04 -14.47 7.75
C ALA A 32 -3.83 -13.74 6.64
N LYS A 33 -4.91 -13.05 7.01
CA LYS A 33 -5.73 -12.27 6.07
C LYS A 33 -5.00 -11.03 5.57
N LEU A 34 -4.25 -10.36 6.45
CA LEU A 34 -3.39 -9.24 6.07
C LEU A 34 -2.31 -9.67 5.07
N ALA A 35 -1.69 -10.84 5.25
CA ALA A 35 -0.73 -11.38 4.30
C ALA A 35 -1.37 -11.68 2.94
N ALA A 36 -2.59 -12.22 2.91
CA ALA A 36 -3.34 -12.45 1.68
C ALA A 36 -3.68 -11.14 0.94
N ILE A 37 -4.14 -10.12 1.68
CA ILE A 37 -4.41 -8.79 1.13
C ILE A 37 -3.15 -8.17 0.53
N ARG A 38 -2.04 -8.20 1.28
CA ARG A 38 -0.74 -7.70 0.81
C ARG A 38 -0.32 -8.38 -0.49
N ARG A 39 -0.34 -9.71 -0.53
CA ARG A 39 0.02 -10.48 -1.74
C ARG A 39 -0.88 -10.16 -2.92
N GLY A 40 -2.19 -10.02 -2.71
CA GLY A 40 -3.12 -9.66 -3.79
C GLY A 40 -2.85 -8.27 -4.38
N LEU A 41 -2.43 -7.33 -3.54
CA LEU A 41 -2.02 -5.98 -3.95
C LEU A 41 -0.66 -6.01 -4.67
N GLU A 42 0.32 -6.73 -4.16
CA GLU A 42 1.64 -6.94 -4.81
C GLU A 42 1.50 -7.59 -6.18
N ALA A 43 0.69 -8.66 -6.31
CA ALA A 43 0.36 -9.31 -7.57
C ALA A 43 -0.42 -8.42 -8.56
N ALA A 44 -0.93 -7.29 -8.09
CA ALA A 44 -1.60 -6.30 -8.90
C ALA A 44 -0.72 -5.07 -9.20
N GLY A 45 0.57 -5.12 -8.83
CA GLY A 45 1.58 -4.11 -9.12
C GLY A 45 1.78 -3.07 -8.01
N VAL A 46 1.16 -3.25 -6.84
CA VAL A 46 1.33 -2.33 -5.70
C VAL A 46 2.59 -2.69 -4.92
N VAL A 47 3.49 -1.73 -4.76
CA VAL A 47 4.71 -1.89 -3.94
C VAL A 47 4.48 -1.27 -2.57
N PHE A 48 4.65 -2.06 -1.50
CA PHE A 48 4.61 -1.56 -0.13
C PHE A 48 5.98 -1.01 0.27
N ILE A 49 6.04 0.29 0.54
CA ILE A 49 7.22 0.92 1.13
C ILE A 49 7.09 0.93 2.65
N ASP A 50 8.16 0.53 3.33
CA ASP A 50 8.23 0.71 4.77
C ASP A 50 8.30 2.21 5.09
N GLN A 51 7.36 2.70 5.91
CA GLN A 51 7.25 4.12 6.22
C GLN A 51 8.51 4.69 6.90
N LYS A 52 9.38 3.85 7.48
CA LYS A 52 10.66 4.27 8.08
C LYS A 52 11.68 4.68 7.01
N VAL A 53 11.60 4.12 5.81
CA VAL A 53 12.52 4.36 4.69
C VAL A 53 12.07 5.50 3.79
N ALA A 54 10.77 5.79 3.73
CA ALA A 54 10.19 6.82 2.84
C ALA A 54 10.64 8.26 3.11
N ARG A 55 11.40 8.51 4.21
CA ARG A 55 11.99 9.81 4.53
C ARG A 55 13.38 9.98 3.93
N THR A 56 13.58 9.65 2.65
CA THR A 56 14.79 10.10 1.95
C THR A 56 14.57 11.54 1.50
N LYS A 57 15.27 12.47 2.15
CA LYS A 57 15.42 13.85 1.68
C LYS A 57 16.12 13.82 0.31
N SER A 58 15.37 13.81 -0.78
CA SER A 58 15.90 14.16 -2.09
C SER A 58 15.45 15.56 -2.45
N GLY A 59 15.98 16.56 -1.74
CA GLY A 59 16.13 17.89 -2.32
C GLY A 59 17.39 17.87 -3.18
N PRO A 60 17.38 18.40 -4.41
CA PRO A 60 18.61 18.47 -5.20
C PRO A 60 19.64 19.33 -4.43
N PRO A 61 20.94 19.01 -4.49
CA PRO A 61 21.96 19.87 -3.90
C PRO A 61 21.86 21.25 -4.57
N ARG A 62 21.55 22.28 -3.79
CA ARG A 62 21.62 23.68 -4.21
C ARG A 62 23.09 23.96 -4.53
N GLN A 63 23.43 23.98 -5.81
CA GLN A 63 24.76 24.35 -6.26
C GLN A 63 24.98 25.81 -5.87
N THR A 64 25.81 26.04 -4.86
CA THR A 64 26.35 27.36 -4.54
C THR A 64 27.30 27.75 -5.66
N ILE A 65 26.89 28.69 -6.50
CA ILE A 65 27.83 29.39 -7.37
C ILE A 65 28.71 30.27 -6.48
N GLY A 66 29.95 29.83 -6.27
CA GLY A 66 30.98 30.61 -5.61
C GLY A 66 31.33 31.81 -6.48
N GLY A 67 31.54 32.95 -5.83
CA GLY A 67 31.97 34.18 -6.49
C GLY A 67 33.40 34.11 -7.01
N THR A 68 33.64 34.87 -8.07
CA THR A 68 34.78 35.79 -8.19
C THR A 68 34.42 36.85 -9.22
#